data_AF-A0A5N5E809-F1
#
_entry.id   AF-A0A5N5E809-F1
#
_cell.length_a   1.000
_cell.length_b   1.000
_cell.length_c   1.000
_cell.angle_alpha   90.00
_cell.angle_beta   90.00
_cell.angle_gamma   90.00
#
_symmetry.space_group_name_H-M   'P 1'
#
loop_
_entity.id
_entity.type
_entity.pdbx_description
1 polymer ?
#
loop_
_entity_poly.entity_id
_entity_poly.type
_entity_poly.pdbx_seq_one_letter_code
_entity_poly.pdbx_strand_id
1 'polypeptide(L)'
;MTVVVEAAPPVPASASQFTGTRRLVRLALRRDRIQLSVWVISIVLFMLLVVASVTGLYSTPEELRNIAVSSAVSPVALATNGIVSGDSQGAIVASQSVLVFALVAALMSTLAVVRHTRQNEETGRAEMIGAAVVGRRALLTSALIVTVGANVVLTLGIALGSIAVGLPVVGSLALGASIGGTGIAFAGVAAVTAQITDGARTANGLAGAAIGVAFMLRAIGDVNSTVVDDGTRVVSGWLSWLSPIGWAQQIRPFDDDAWWILLLLIGFAVVHVMVAFVLISHRDQGAGLVQPRPGPPTAASWLPSAWGLAWRMQRMTMFWWIFAVVILGFAYGAVGNEIDAMVGSSQ
;
A
#
# COMPACT_ATOMS: atom_id res chain seq x y z
N MET A 1 36.67 -53.93 -24.76
CA MET A 1 35.55 -53.69 -23.84
C MET A 1 35.11 -52.24 -24.04
N THR A 2 34.20 -52.02 -24.99
CA THR A 2 33.69 -50.70 -25.37
C THR A 2 32.55 -50.33 -24.43
N VAL A 3 32.74 -49.29 -23.62
CA VAL A 3 31.70 -48.77 -22.74
C VAL A 3 30.72 -47.98 -23.60
N VAL A 4 29.54 -48.56 -23.81
CA VAL A 4 28.41 -47.84 -24.42
C VAL A 4 27.92 -46.83 -23.39
N VAL A 5 28.17 -45.55 -23.63
CA VAL A 5 27.58 -44.46 -22.86
C VAL A 5 26.13 -44.37 -23.28
N GLU A 6 25.24 -44.93 -22.45
CA GLU A 6 23.80 -44.79 -22.61
C GLU A 6 23.43 -43.31 -22.48
N ALA A 7 22.80 -42.76 -23.51
CA ALA A 7 22.37 -41.37 -23.53
C ALA A 7 21.38 -41.13 -22.37
N ALA A 8 21.64 -40.10 -21.57
CA ALA A 8 20.75 -39.71 -20.48
C ALA A 8 19.31 -39.54 -21.01
N PRO A 9 18.29 -40.01 -20.27
CA PRO A 9 16.90 -39.92 -20.71
C PRO A 9 16.55 -38.44 -20.97
N PRO A 10 15.72 -38.15 -21.99
CA PRO A 10 15.31 -36.79 -22.29
C PRO A 10 14.65 -36.18 -21.05
N VAL A 11 15.15 -35.01 -20.62
CA VAL A 11 14.58 -34.22 -19.53
C VAL A 11 13.10 -34.01 -19.84
N PRO A 12 12.17 -34.40 -18.95
CA PRO A 12 10.74 -34.30 -19.22
C PRO A 12 10.37 -32.85 -19.55
N ALA A 13 9.49 -32.71 -20.55
CA ALA A 13 9.01 -31.47 -21.12
C ALA A 13 8.74 -30.38 -20.06
N SER A 14 9.29 -29.19 -20.32
CA SER A 14 9.18 -27.94 -19.56
C SER A 14 8.11 -27.94 -18.45
N ALA A 15 8.52 -28.19 -17.21
CA ALA A 15 7.65 -27.94 -16.07
C ALA A 15 7.15 -26.48 -16.14
N SER A 16 5.84 -26.29 -16.06
CA SER A 16 5.21 -24.95 -16.13
C SER A 16 5.89 -23.99 -15.15
N GLN A 17 6.11 -22.73 -15.56
CA GLN A 17 6.71 -21.69 -14.72
C GLN A 17 5.91 -21.42 -13.42
N PHE A 18 4.66 -21.93 -13.33
CA PHE A 18 3.76 -21.82 -12.19
C PHE A 18 3.57 -23.14 -11.42
N THR A 19 4.39 -24.15 -11.71
CA THR A 19 4.29 -25.44 -11.01
C THR A 19 4.49 -25.23 -9.50
N GLY A 20 3.63 -25.84 -8.68
CA GLY A 20 3.71 -25.74 -7.22
C GLY A 20 3.01 -24.53 -6.59
N THR A 21 2.50 -23.55 -7.36
CA THR A 21 1.84 -22.34 -6.82
C THR A 21 0.74 -22.66 -5.81
N ARG A 22 -0.16 -23.62 -6.10
CA ARG A 22 -1.27 -23.99 -5.19
C ARG A 22 -0.76 -24.47 -3.82
N ARG A 23 0.33 -25.24 -3.80
CA ARG A 23 0.94 -25.74 -2.55
C ARG A 23 1.56 -24.58 -1.77
N LEU A 24 2.23 -23.67 -2.47
CA LEU A 24 2.82 -22.46 -1.88
C LEU A 24 1.75 -21.50 -1.33
N VAL A 25 0.64 -21.29 -2.03
CA VAL A 25 -0.50 -20.51 -1.53
C VAL A 25 -1.03 -21.12 -0.23
N ARG A 26 -1.25 -22.44 -0.19
CA ARG A 26 -1.69 -23.12 1.03
C ARG A 26 -0.70 -22.96 2.18
N LEU A 27 0.60 -23.07 1.89
CA LEU A 27 1.65 -22.89 2.89
C LEU A 27 1.68 -21.45 3.41
N ALA A 28 1.64 -20.46 2.52
CA ALA A 28 1.62 -19.05 2.84
C ALA A 28 0.40 -18.69 3.70
N LEU A 29 -0.81 -19.15 3.33
CA LEU A 29 -2.01 -18.97 4.12
C LEU A 29 -1.88 -19.56 5.53
N ARG A 30 -1.34 -20.77 5.66
CA ARG A 30 -1.13 -21.39 6.98
C ARG A 30 -0.14 -20.61 7.84
N ARG A 31 0.92 -20.10 7.23
CA ARG A 31 1.98 -19.35 7.92
C ARG A 31 1.52 -17.97 8.35
N ASP A 32 0.74 -17.30 7.51
CA ASP A 32 0.34 -15.91 7.74
C ASP A 32 -1.09 -15.76 8.31
N ARG A 33 -1.81 -16.86 8.56
CA ARG A 33 -3.20 -16.82 9.06
C ARG A 33 -3.40 -15.90 10.27
N ILE A 34 -2.44 -15.85 11.20
CA ILE A 34 -2.56 -14.98 12.37
C ILE A 34 -2.31 -13.54 11.96
N GLN A 35 -1.17 -13.26 11.34
CA GLN A 35 -0.78 -11.89 11.04
C GLN A 35 -1.68 -11.21 10.02
N LEU A 36 -2.05 -11.88 8.92
CA LEU A 36 -2.99 -11.31 7.95
C LEU A 36 -4.40 -11.16 8.53
N SER A 37 -4.86 -12.09 9.36
CA SER A 37 -6.16 -11.93 10.03
C SER A 37 -6.13 -10.76 11.01
N VAL A 38 -5.06 -10.58 11.77
CA VAL A 38 -4.90 -9.42 12.67
C VAL A 38 -4.92 -8.13 11.86
N TRP A 39 -4.17 -8.03 10.76
CA TRP A 39 -4.24 -6.86 9.88
C TRP A 39 -5.66 -6.57 9.40
N VAL A 40 -6.32 -7.56 8.79
CA VAL A 40 -7.66 -7.39 8.21
C VAL A 40 -8.68 -7.03 9.29
N ILE A 41 -8.72 -7.79 10.38
CA ILE A 41 -9.68 -7.56 11.48
C ILE A 41 -9.43 -6.21 12.12
N SER A 42 -8.18 -5.82 12.38
CA SER A 42 -7.86 -4.50 12.94
C SER A 42 -8.31 -3.39 12.01
N ILE A 43 -8.01 -3.45 10.72
CA ILE A 43 -8.43 -2.40 9.77
C ILE A 43 -9.96 -2.29 9.73
N VAL A 44 -10.67 -3.42 9.65
CA VAL A 44 -12.15 -3.43 9.66
C VAL A 44 -12.71 -2.85 10.97
N LEU A 45 -12.18 -3.27 12.12
CA LEU A 45 -12.65 -2.80 13.43
C LEU A 45 -12.39 -1.30 13.63
N PHE A 46 -11.20 -0.82 13.27
CA PHE A 46 -10.88 0.61 13.34
C PHE A 46 -11.74 1.42 12.37
N MET A 47 -12.04 0.89 11.19
CA MET A 47 -12.96 1.54 10.26
C MET A 47 -14.36 1.66 10.86
N LEU A 48 -14.88 0.60 11.50
CA LEU A 48 -16.16 0.65 12.20
C LEU A 48 -16.15 1.62 13.40
N LEU A 49 -15.02 1.76 14.07
CA LEU A 49 -14.85 2.78 15.11
C LEU A 49 -14.97 4.20 14.54
N VAL A 50 -14.45 4.45 13.33
CA VAL A 50 -14.65 5.73 12.63
C VAL A 50 -16.14 5.95 12.33
N VAL A 51 -16.86 4.93 11.85
CA VAL A 51 -18.32 5.05 11.62
C VAL A 51 -19.04 5.40 12.92
N ALA A 52 -18.74 4.70 14.01
CA ALA A 52 -19.34 4.97 15.32
C ALA A 52 -19.01 6.40 15.81
N SER A 53 -17.76 6.85 15.62
CA SER A 53 -17.32 8.19 15.98
C SER A 53 -18.06 9.27 15.20
N VAL A 54 -18.21 9.12 13.88
CA VAL A 54 -18.92 10.09 13.03
C VAL A 54 -20.39 10.17 13.42
N THR A 55 -21.03 9.01 13.61
CA THR A 55 -22.44 8.94 14.06
C THR A 55 -22.65 9.61 15.42
N GLY A 56 -21.70 9.46 16.34
CA GLY A 56 -21.78 10.04 17.68
C GLY A 56 -21.47 11.53 17.76
N LEU A 57 -20.62 12.04 16.85
CA LEU A 57 -20.21 13.44 16.82
C LEU A 57 -21.11 14.33 15.96
N TYR A 58 -21.68 13.79 14.89
CA TYR A 58 -22.49 14.52 13.92
C TYR A 58 -23.83 13.81 13.76
N SER A 59 -24.82 14.30 14.50
CA SER A 59 -26.15 13.69 14.65
C SER A 59 -27.22 14.38 13.81
N THR A 60 -27.00 15.64 13.42
CA THR A 60 -27.93 16.43 12.62
C THR A 60 -27.42 16.66 11.19
N PRO A 61 -28.32 16.86 10.21
CA PRO A 61 -27.92 17.22 8.84
C PRO A 61 -27.10 18.51 8.77
N GLU A 62 -27.37 19.48 9.65
CA GLU A 62 -26.65 20.74 9.72
C GLU A 62 -25.21 20.53 10.22
N GLU A 63 -25.01 19.70 11.24
CA GLU A 63 -23.68 19.31 11.72
C GLU A 63 -22.84 18.61 10.64
N LEU A 64 -23.46 17.67 9.90
CA LEU A 64 -22.81 16.95 8.80
C LEU A 64 -22.43 17.91 7.65
N ARG A 65 -23.30 18.87 7.33
CA ARG A 65 -22.99 19.90 6.33
C ARG A 65 -21.88 20.83 6.79
N ASN A 66 -21.88 21.25 8.06
CA ASN A 66 -20.86 22.13 8.61
C ASN A 66 -19.47 21.48 8.59
N ILE A 67 -19.36 20.19 8.95
CA ILE A 67 -18.08 19.47 8.84
C ILE A 67 -17.67 19.26 7.39
N ALA A 68 -18.62 19.01 6.47
CA ALA A 68 -18.33 18.89 5.04
C ALA A 68 -17.69 20.17 4.50
N VAL A 69 -18.36 21.31 4.71
CA VAL A 69 -17.94 22.62 4.19
C VAL A 69 -16.63 23.07 4.82
N SER A 70 -16.50 22.97 6.15
CA SER A 70 -15.27 23.38 6.85
C SER A 70 -14.06 22.52 6.45
N SER A 71 -14.26 21.22 6.24
CA SER A 71 -13.19 20.33 5.75
C SER A 71 -12.83 20.58 4.30
N ALA A 72 -13.81 20.94 3.45
CA ALA A 72 -13.60 21.20 2.03
C ALA A 72 -12.75 22.45 1.76
N VAL A 73 -12.79 23.45 2.66
CA VAL A 73 -12.03 24.70 2.50
C VAL A 73 -10.73 24.73 3.30
N SER A 74 -10.46 23.73 4.16
CA SER A 74 -9.22 23.67 4.95
C SER A 74 -8.12 22.90 4.22
N PRO A 75 -7.01 23.56 3.81
CA PRO A 75 -5.84 22.89 3.25
C PRO A 75 -5.33 21.73 4.12
N VAL A 76 -5.37 21.88 5.44
CA VAL A 76 -4.94 20.84 6.38
C VAL A 76 -5.83 19.62 6.30
N ALA A 77 -7.16 19.80 6.32
CA ALA A 77 -8.10 18.70 6.24
C ALA A 77 -7.94 17.94 4.90
N LEU A 78 -7.79 18.67 3.78
CA LEU A 78 -7.54 18.08 2.47
C LEU A 78 -6.20 17.33 2.40
N ALA A 79 -5.15 17.85 3.05
CA ALA A 79 -3.83 17.23 3.12
C ALA A 79 -3.77 16.00 4.04
N THR A 80 -4.62 15.92 5.07
CA THR A 80 -4.53 14.88 6.12
C THR A 80 -5.64 13.83 6.06
N ASN A 81 -6.83 14.19 5.62
CA ASN A 81 -7.99 13.30 5.51
C ASN A 81 -8.33 13.02 4.04
N GLY A 82 -8.27 14.04 3.20
CA GLY A 82 -8.63 13.92 1.78
C GLY A 82 -9.76 14.81 1.35
N ILE A 83 -10.27 14.53 0.16
CA ILE A 83 -11.43 15.22 -0.39
C ILE A 83 -12.72 14.88 0.35
N VAL A 84 -13.61 15.86 0.38
CA VAL A 84 -15.01 15.71 0.78
C VAL A 84 -15.88 15.65 -0.48
N SER A 85 -16.92 14.84 -0.45
CA SER A 85 -17.87 14.68 -1.55
C SER A 85 -19.26 14.38 -1.01
N GLY A 86 -20.01 15.44 -0.73
CA GLY A 86 -21.34 15.37 -0.11
C GLY A 86 -21.31 15.50 1.42
N ASP A 87 -22.50 15.68 1.99
CA ASP A 87 -22.76 15.91 3.42
C ASP A 87 -23.58 14.78 4.06
N SER A 88 -23.66 13.62 3.42
CA SER A 88 -24.24 12.42 4.04
C SER A 88 -23.30 11.86 5.11
N GLN A 89 -23.86 11.15 6.10
CA GLN A 89 -23.07 10.45 7.12
C GLN A 89 -22.03 9.50 6.49
N GLY A 90 -22.40 8.79 5.42
CA GLY A 90 -21.49 7.93 4.68
C GLY A 90 -20.36 8.70 3.97
N ALA A 91 -20.67 9.85 3.37
CA ALA A 91 -19.69 10.71 2.73
C ALA A 91 -18.66 11.26 3.73
N ILE A 92 -19.10 11.67 4.93
CA ILE A 92 -18.23 12.14 6.02
C ILE A 92 -17.38 11.00 6.60
N VAL A 93 -17.92 9.78 6.68
CA VAL A 93 -17.13 8.60 7.01
C VAL A 93 -16.06 8.37 5.94
N ALA A 94 -16.41 8.42 4.66
CA ALA A 94 -15.49 8.16 3.57
C ALA A 94 -14.34 9.19 3.53
N SER A 95 -14.65 10.48 3.67
CA SER A 95 -13.65 11.56 3.67
C SER A 95 -12.62 11.43 4.79
N GLN A 96 -13.00 10.89 5.95
CA GLN A 96 -12.11 10.69 7.09
C GLN A 96 -11.38 9.34 7.10
N SER A 97 -11.87 8.36 6.33
CA SER A 97 -11.39 6.97 6.43
C SER A 97 -10.57 6.51 5.24
N VAL A 98 -10.94 6.90 4.01
CA VAL A 98 -10.34 6.33 2.78
C VAL A 98 -8.83 6.49 2.78
N LEU A 99 -8.30 7.69 3.06
CA LEU A 99 -6.87 7.95 3.01
C LEU A 99 -6.07 7.11 3.99
N VAL A 100 -6.43 7.16 5.28
CA VAL A 100 -5.71 6.46 6.34
C VAL A 100 -5.75 4.95 6.10
N PHE A 101 -6.91 4.38 5.80
CA PHE A 101 -7.01 2.94 5.60
C PHE A 101 -6.43 2.47 4.26
N ALA A 102 -6.43 3.31 3.21
CA ALA A 102 -5.72 3.03 1.98
C ALA A 102 -4.19 2.96 2.19
N LEU A 103 -3.62 3.88 2.99
CA LEU A 103 -2.21 3.84 3.39
C LEU A 103 -1.88 2.57 4.19
N VAL A 104 -2.73 2.22 5.16
CA VAL A 104 -2.53 1.02 5.97
C VAL A 104 -2.67 -0.27 5.14
N ALA A 105 -3.64 -0.34 4.23
CA ALA A 105 -3.82 -1.46 3.30
C ALA A 105 -2.64 -1.59 2.32
N ALA A 106 -2.10 -0.47 1.83
CA ALA A 106 -0.90 -0.42 1.00
C ALA A 106 0.33 -0.95 1.76
N LEU A 107 0.50 -0.53 3.02
CA LEU A 107 1.58 -1.00 3.88
C LEU A 107 1.45 -2.49 4.19
N MET A 108 0.26 -2.96 4.58
CA MET A 108 -0.03 -4.39 4.80
C MET A 108 0.36 -5.21 3.57
N SER A 109 -0.08 -4.76 2.39
CA SER A 109 0.14 -5.46 1.13
C SER A 109 1.62 -5.51 0.75
N THR A 110 2.33 -4.40 0.97
CA THR A 110 3.78 -4.30 0.75
C THR A 110 4.53 -5.29 1.62
N LEU A 111 4.27 -5.26 2.93
CA LEU A 111 4.94 -6.14 3.90
C LEU A 111 4.64 -7.61 3.62
N ALA A 112 3.40 -7.94 3.23
CA ALA A 112 3.00 -9.31 2.89
C ALA A 112 3.73 -9.83 1.63
N VAL A 113 3.78 -9.05 0.55
CA VAL A 113 4.46 -9.47 -0.69
C VAL A 113 5.96 -9.65 -0.45
N VAL A 114 6.62 -8.69 0.21
CA VAL A 114 8.06 -8.75 0.47
C VAL A 114 8.42 -9.90 1.42
N ARG A 115 7.58 -10.17 2.42
CA ARG A 115 7.73 -11.32 3.32
C ARG A 115 7.72 -12.66 2.59
N HIS A 116 6.78 -12.84 1.66
CA HIS A 116 6.65 -14.10 0.95
C HIS A 116 7.59 -14.24 -0.25
N THR A 117 8.35 -13.19 -0.57
CA THR A 117 9.36 -13.16 -1.62
C THR A 117 10.76 -12.96 -1.05
N ARG A 118 11.25 -11.72 -0.95
CA ARG A 118 12.62 -11.37 -0.52
C ARG A 118 13.01 -11.95 0.82
N GLN A 119 12.13 -11.88 1.81
CA GLN A 119 12.46 -12.40 3.14
C GLN A 119 12.65 -13.93 3.13
N ASN A 120 11.96 -14.64 2.22
CA ASN A 120 12.18 -16.07 2.03
C ASN A 120 13.51 -16.35 1.31
N GLU A 121 13.95 -15.47 0.41
CA GLU A 121 15.29 -15.55 -0.21
C GLU A 121 16.40 -15.31 0.82
N GLU A 122 16.33 -14.22 1.59
CA GLU A 122 17.33 -13.88 2.61
C GLU A 122 17.49 -14.95 3.70
N THR A 123 16.43 -15.70 4.00
CA THR A 123 16.45 -16.76 5.02
C THR A 123 16.84 -18.13 4.45
N GLY A 124 17.27 -18.22 3.18
CA GLY A 124 17.63 -19.46 2.49
C GLY A 124 16.44 -20.39 2.20
N ARG A 125 15.21 -20.00 2.57
CA ARG A 125 14.00 -20.80 2.37
C ARG A 125 13.64 -20.90 0.90
N ALA A 126 13.89 -19.86 0.11
CA ALA A 126 13.63 -19.88 -1.32
C ALA A 126 14.49 -20.93 -2.05
N GLU A 127 15.74 -21.15 -1.62
CA GLU A 127 16.63 -22.16 -2.19
C GLU A 127 16.14 -23.58 -1.88
N MET A 128 15.72 -23.84 -0.63
CA MET A 128 15.11 -25.12 -0.25
C MET A 128 13.82 -25.42 -1.03
N ILE A 129 13.00 -24.39 -1.28
CA ILE A 129 11.78 -24.51 -2.09
C ILE A 129 12.13 -24.71 -3.57
N GLY A 130 13.16 -24.04 -4.07
CA GLY A 130 13.66 -24.16 -5.44
C GLY A 130 14.27 -25.52 -5.76
N ALA A 131 14.76 -26.26 -4.76
CA ALA A 131 15.19 -27.64 -4.90
C ALA A 131 14.02 -28.64 -5.06
N ALA A 132 12.78 -28.21 -4.75
CA ALA A 132 11.57 -28.99 -5.03
C ALA A 132 11.03 -28.72 -6.44
N VAL A 133 10.02 -29.47 -6.87
CA VAL A 133 9.36 -29.28 -8.17
C VAL A 133 8.47 -28.02 -8.15
N VAL A 134 9.10 -26.85 -8.19
CA VAL A 134 8.48 -25.52 -8.12
C VAL A 134 8.97 -24.66 -9.27
N GLY A 135 8.04 -24.04 -9.98
CA GLY A 135 8.35 -23.15 -11.11
C GLY A 135 8.87 -21.79 -10.65
N ARG A 136 9.70 -21.14 -11.49
CA ARG A 136 10.35 -19.85 -11.17
C ARG A 136 9.37 -18.74 -10.77
N ARG A 137 8.15 -18.71 -11.34
CA ARG A 137 7.13 -17.69 -11.03
C ARG A 137 6.26 -18.06 -9.84
N ALA A 138 6.35 -19.27 -9.31
CA ALA A 138 5.39 -19.80 -8.35
C ALA A 138 5.43 -19.08 -6.99
N LEU A 139 6.62 -18.71 -6.49
CA LEU A 139 6.78 -17.97 -5.23
C LEU A 139 6.10 -16.60 -5.29
N LEU A 140 6.47 -15.77 -6.27
CA LEU A 140 5.87 -14.44 -6.46
C LEU A 140 4.36 -14.52 -6.69
N THR A 141 3.92 -15.48 -7.52
CA THR A 141 2.49 -15.69 -7.77
C THR A 141 1.75 -16.07 -6.49
N SER A 142 2.33 -16.94 -5.66
CA SER A 142 1.72 -17.34 -4.39
C SER A 142 1.60 -16.18 -3.40
N ALA A 143 2.62 -15.32 -3.33
CA ALA A 143 2.60 -14.10 -2.52
C ALA A 143 1.48 -13.16 -2.98
N LEU A 144 1.41 -12.88 -4.29
CA LEU A 144 0.38 -12.03 -4.88
C LEU A 144 -1.03 -12.58 -4.66
N ILE A 145 -1.27 -13.88 -4.85
CA ILE A 145 -2.59 -14.50 -4.62
C ILE A 145 -3.03 -14.31 -3.17
N VAL A 146 -2.15 -14.55 -2.21
CA VAL A 146 -2.49 -14.40 -0.78
C VAL A 146 -2.74 -12.95 -0.41
N THR A 147 -1.92 -12.01 -0.90
CA THR A 147 -2.09 -10.59 -0.63
C THR A 147 -3.35 -10.02 -1.29
N VAL A 148 -3.64 -10.38 -2.55
CA VAL A 148 -4.87 -9.98 -3.23
C VAL A 148 -6.08 -10.59 -2.52
N GLY A 149 -6.03 -11.86 -2.13
CA GLY A 149 -7.08 -12.51 -1.35
C GLY A 149 -7.34 -11.80 -0.02
N ALA A 150 -6.29 -11.39 0.69
CA ALA A 150 -6.42 -10.63 1.93
C ALA A 150 -7.11 -9.26 1.71
N ASN A 151 -6.79 -8.56 0.62
CA ASN A 151 -7.46 -7.30 0.28
C ASN A 151 -8.92 -7.49 -0.17
N VAL A 152 -9.25 -8.59 -0.84
CA VAL A 152 -10.65 -8.94 -1.15
C VAL A 152 -11.43 -9.19 0.14
N VAL A 153 -10.86 -9.94 1.09
CA VAL A 153 -11.49 -10.15 2.40
C VAL A 153 -11.63 -8.83 3.16
N LEU A 154 -10.62 -7.95 3.08
CA LEU A 154 -10.68 -6.61 3.66
C LEU A 154 -11.81 -5.76 3.06
N THR A 155 -11.91 -5.70 1.73
CA THR A 155 -13.00 -5.02 1.02
C THR A 155 -14.36 -5.51 1.48
N LEU A 156 -14.56 -6.83 1.52
CA LEU A 156 -15.81 -7.43 1.98
C LEU A 156 -16.07 -7.14 3.46
N GLY A 157 -15.05 -7.21 4.32
CA GLY A 157 -15.17 -6.92 5.74
C GLY A 157 -15.59 -5.47 6.01
N ILE A 158 -14.99 -4.51 5.31
CA ILE A 158 -15.37 -3.09 5.39
C ILE A 158 -16.79 -2.88 4.90
N ALA A 159 -17.14 -3.45 3.73
CA ALA A 159 -18.47 -3.29 3.17
C ALA A 159 -19.55 -3.91 4.06
N LEU A 160 -19.38 -5.16 4.48
CA LEU A 160 -20.33 -5.85 5.35
C LEU A 160 -20.43 -5.18 6.73
N GLY A 161 -19.31 -4.73 7.29
CA GLY A 161 -19.30 -3.98 8.55
C GLY A 161 -20.11 -2.68 8.44
N SER A 162 -19.87 -1.91 7.39
CA SER A 162 -20.58 -0.65 7.11
C SER A 162 -22.09 -0.86 6.94
N ILE A 163 -22.48 -1.90 6.19
CA ILE A 163 -23.88 -2.28 6.00
C ILE A 163 -24.52 -2.69 7.32
N ALA A 164 -23.80 -3.46 8.14
CA ALA A 164 -24.31 -3.93 9.43
C ALA A 164 -24.58 -2.80 10.43
N VAL A 165 -23.88 -1.66 10.29
CA VAL A 165 -24.11 -0.44 11.10
C VAL A 165 -25.02 0.57 10.41
N GLY A 166 -25.68 0.18 9.31
CA GLY A 166 -26.77 0.94 8.68
C GLY A 166 -26.37 1.86 7.53
N LEU A 167 -25.12 1.80 7.05
CA LEU A 167 -24.72 2.60 5.88
C LEU A 167 -25.25 2.00 4.56
N PRO A 168 -25.51 2.82 3.53
CA PRO A 168 -25.99 2.35 2.23
C PRO A 168 -25.10 1.28 1.60
N VAL A 169 -25.72 0.26 0.98
CA VAL A 169 -25.02 -0.92 0.43
C VAL A 169 -24.01 -0.55 -0.66
N VAL A 170 -24.40 0.27 -1.63
CA VAL A 170 -23.55 0.60 -2.79
C VAL A 170 -22.31 1.37 -2.35
N GLY A 171 -22.48 2.44 -1.56
CA GLY A 171 -21.37 3.21 -1.02
C GLY A 171 -20.48 2.41 -0.06
N SER A 172 -21.06 1.46 0.70
CA SER A 172 -20.27 0.55 1.56
C SER A 172 -19.35 -0.36 0.75
N LEU A 173 -19.85 -0.89 -0.38
CA LEU A 173 -19.04 -1.65 -1.32
C LEU A 173 -17.96 -0.76 -1.97
N ALA A 174 -18.30 0.47 -2.36
CA ALA A 174 -17.36 1.42 -2.95
C ALA A 174 -16.23 1.77 -1.95
N LEU A 175 -16.57 2.01 -0.68
CA LEU A 175 -15.60 2.29 0.39
C LEU A 175 -14.62 1.12 0.59
N GLY A 176 -15.13 -0.10 0.69
CA GLY A 176 -14.30 -1.30 0.76
C GLY A 176 -13.43 -1.48 -0.48
N ALA A 177 -13.95 -1.18 -1.67
CA ALA A 177 -13.25 -1.31 -2.93
C ALA A 177 -12.14 -0.26 -3.09
N SER A 178 -12.35 0.99 -2.64
CA SER A 178 -11.30 2.02 -2.59
C SER A 178 -10.10 1.57 -1.78
N ILE A 179 -10.35 1.08 -0.56
CA ILE A 179 -9.31 0.70 0.40
C ILE A 179 -8.58 -0.57 -0.07
N GLY A 180 -9.31 -1.64 -0.37
CA GLY A 180 -8.71 -2.90 -0.82
C GLY A 180 -8.09 -2.81 -2.20
N GLY A 181 -8.67 -2.03 -3.11
CA GLY A 181 -8.09 -1.74 -4.42
C GLY A 181 -6.74 -1.02 -4.33
N THR A 182 -6.59 -0.10 -3.37
CA THR A 182 -5.29 0.52 -3.09
C THR A 182 -4.26 -0.49 -2.59
N GLY A 183 -4.66 -1.36 -1.66
CA GLY A 183 -3.79 -2.44 -1.20
C GLY A 183 -3.32 -3.35 -2.34
N ILE A 184 -4.21 -3.71 -3.27
CA ILE A 184 -3.88 -4.48 -4.47
C ILE A 184 -2.89 -3.73 -5.38
N ALA A 185 -3.11 -2.43 -5.61
CA ALA A 185 -2.19 -1.59 -6.38
C ALA A 185 -0.76 -1.61 -5.81
N PHE A 186 -0.62 -1.44 -4.49
CA PHE A 186 0.69 -1.47 -3.83
C PHE A 186 1.26 -2.88 -3.65
N ALA A 187 0.46 -3.94 -3.70
CA ALA A 187 0.98 -5.31 -3.85
C ALA A 187 1.76 -5.46 -5.18
N GLY A 188 1.30 -4.82 -6.25
CA GLY A 188 2.01 -4.74 -7.53
C GLY A 188 3.34 -3.99 -7.40
N VAL A 189 3.33 -2.81 -6.77
CA VAL A 189 4.57 -2.03 -6.51
C VAL A 189 5.57 -2.86 -5.70
N ALA A 190 5.11 -3.51 -4.64
CA ALA A 190 5.95 -4.35 -3.80
C ALA A 190 6.51 -5.58 -4.55
N ALA A 191 5.78 -6.12 -5.53
CA ALA A 191 6.31 -7.16 -6.40
C ALA A 191 7.48 -6.66 -7.24
N VAL A 192 7.39 -5.45 -7.81
CA VAL A 192 8.48 -4.83 -8.57
C VAL A 192 9.67 -4.53 -7.66
N THR A 193 9.45 -3.89 -6.51
CA THR A 193 10.55 -3.57 -5.58
C THR A 193 11.23 -4.82 -5.07
N ALA A 194 10.48 -5.90 -4.82
CA ALA A 194 11.05 -7.20 -4.49
C ALA A 194 11.95 -7.73 -5.60
N GLN A 195 11.64 -7.57 -6.88
CA GLN A 195 12.50 -8.10 -7.95
C GLN A 195 13.78 -7.28 -8.18
N ILE A 196 13.75 -5.96 -7.97
CA ILE A 196 14.91 -5.08 -8.24
C ILE A 196 15.92 -5.06 -7.09
N THR A 197 15.53 -5.38 -5.86
CA THR A 197 16.43 -5.37 -4.70
C THR A 197 16.94 -6.77 -4.33
N ASP A 198 18.09 -6.78 -3.66
CA ASP A 198 18.72 -7.95 -3.06
C ASP A 198 18.16 -8.30 -1.67
N GLY A 199 17.61 -7.32 -0.93
CA GLY A 199 17.09 -7.52 0.41
C GLY A 199 15.65 -7.07 0.66
N ALA A 200 15.01 -7.66 1.67
CA ALA A 200 13.64 -7.38 2.12
C ALA A 200 13.52 -5.99 2.75
N ARG A 201 14.53 -5.55 3.51
CA ARG A 201 14.55 -4.20 4.09
C ARG A 201 14.55 -3.13 3.00
N THR A 202 15.38 -3.29 1.97
CA THR A 202 15.46 -2.36 0.84
C THR A 202 14.17 -2.39 0.00
N ALA A 203 13.60 -3.58 -0.25
CA ALA A 203 12.33 -3.72 -0.98
C ALA A 203 11.18 -2.98 -0.27
N ASN A 204 11.05 -3.18 1.05
CA ASN A 204 10.06 -2.50 1.88
C ASN A 204 10.31 -0.98 1.93
N GLY A 205 11.57 -0.56 2.02
CA GLY A 205 11.93 0.86 2.00
C GLY A 205 11.53 1.56 0.70
N LEU A 206 11.81 0.95 -0.45
CA LEU A 206 11.42 1.50 -1.76
C LEU A 206 9.90 1.50 -1.97
N ALA A 207 9.20 0.43 -1.58
CA ALA A 207 7.75 0.41 -1.67
C ALA A 207 7.09 1.41 -0.71
N GLY A 208 7.65 1.58 0.49
CA GLY A 208 7.25 2.64 1.43
C GLY A 208 7.49 4.04 0.87
N ALA A 209 8.62 4.27 0.20
CA ALA A 209 8.89 5.54 -0.49
C ALA A 209 7.87 5.79 -1.61
N ALA A 210 7.48 4.77 -2.37
CA ALA A 210 6.43 4.88 -3.37
C ALA A 210 5.05 5.24 -2.77
N ILE A 211 4.71 4.67 -1.60
CA ILE A 211 3.52 5.08 -0.83
C ILE A 211 3.62 6.56 -0.44
N GLY A 212 4.77 7.00 0.08
CA GLY A 212 5.00 8.39 0.46
C GLY A 212 4.90 9.37 -0.71
N VAL A 213 5.47 9.03 -1.87
CA VAL A 213 5.35 9.84 -3.10
C VAL A 213 3.89 9.91 -3.57
N ALA A 214 3.18 8.78 -3.59
CA ALA A 214 1.76 8.76 -3.94
C ALA A 214 0.92 9.60 -2.97
N PHE A 215 1.21 9.53 -1.67
CA PHE A 215 0.57 10.36 -0.65
C PHE A 215 0.81 11.84 -0.91
N MET A 216 2.06 12.23 -1.22
CA MET A 216 2.43 13.62 -1.44
C MET A 216 1.80 14.19 -2.72
N LEU A 217 1.83 13.45 -3.83
CA LEU A 217 1.17 13.86 -5.07
C LEU A 217 -0.33 14.10 -4.86
N ARG A 218 -0.98 13.19 -4.12
CA ARG A 218 -2.39 13.32 -3.72
C ARG A 218 -2.61 14.52 -2.80
N ALA A 219 -1.77 14.72 -1.78
CA ALA A 219 -1.93 15.83 -0.85
C ALA A 219 -1.81 17.19 -1.55
N ILE A 220 -0.80 17.35 -2.41
CA ILE A 220 -0.60 18.58 -3.18
C ILE A 220 -1.77 18.79 -4.16
N GLY A 221 -2.24 17.73 -4.82
CA GLY A 221 -3.38 17.83 -5.72
C GLY A 221 -4.69 18.19 -5.02
N ASP A 222 -4.93 17.66 -3.83
CA ASP A 222 -6.14 17.95 -3.06
C ASP A 222 -6.09 19.32 -2.39
N VAL A 223 -4.93 19.81 -1.97
CA VAL A 223 -4.78 21.19 -1.48
C VAL A 223 -4.99 22.22 -2.59
N ASN A 224 -4.54 21.92 -3.81
CA ASN A 224 -4.77 22.77 -5.00
C ASN A 224 -6.10 22.42 -5.72
N SER A 225 -7.12 22.08 -4.95
CA SER A 225 -8.44 21.71 -5.46
C SER A 225 -9.35 22.91 -5.63
N THR A 226 -10.52 22.67 -6.22
CA THR A 226 -11.62 23.63 -6.29
C THR A 226 -12.82 23.08 -5.55
N VAL A 227 -13.57 23.95 -4.86
CA VAL A 227 -14.76 23.56 -4.11
C VAL A 227 -16.00 23.93 -4.91
N VAL A 228 -16.94 23.00 -5.02
CA VAL A 228 -18.20 23.11 -5.76
C VAL A 228 -19.37 22.63 -4.87
N ASP A 229 -20.59 22.62 -5.42
CA ASP A 229 -21.83 22.17 -4.76
C ASP A 229 -22.03 22.80 -3.38
N ASP A 230 -22.11 24.14 -3.36
CA ASP A 230 -22.31 24.95 -2.16
C ASP A 230 -21.34 24.65 -1.01
N GLY A 231 -20.10 24.26 -1.35
CA GLY A 231 -19.05 23.99 -0.37
C GLY A 231 -18.90 22.52 0.02
N THR A 232 -19.76 21.63 -0.45
CA THR A 232 -19.80 20.24 0.04
C THR A 232 -19.04 19.24 -0.83
N ARG A 233 -18.50 19.68 -1.97
CA ARG A 233 -17.76 18.80 -2.87
C ARG A 233 -16.44 19.41 -3.31
N VAL A 234 -15.39 18.62 -3.20
CA VAL A 234 -14.04 19.00 -3.59
C VAL A 234 -13.66 18.32 -4.90
N VAL A 235 -13.26 19.10 -5.89
CA VAL A 235 -12.70 18.63 -7.16
C VAL A 235 -11.19 18.75 -7.11
N SER A 236 -10.49 17.62 -6.95
CA SER A 236 -9.04 17.57 -6.82
C SER A 236 -8.31 18.15 -8.03
N GLY A 237 -7.16 18.78 -7.78
CA GLY A 237 -6.22 19.14 -8.81
C GLY A 237 -5.61 17.92 -9.52
N TRP A 238 -5.02 18.17 -10.69
CA TRP A 238 -4.52 17.12 -11.59
C TRP A 238 -3.45 16.20 -10.96
N LEU A 239 -2.68 16.68 -9.97
CA LEU A 239 -1.66 15.89 -9.28
C LEU A 239 -2.24 14.69 -8.52
N SER A 240 -3.46 14.80 -7.99
CA SER A 240 -4.15 13.67 -7.33
C SER A 240 -4.44 12.52 -8.30
N TRP A 241 -4.59 12.82 -9.59
CA TRP A 241 -4.78 11.82 -10.65
C TRP A 241 -3.50 11.08 -11.05
N LEU A 242 -2.33 11.49 -10.55
CA LEU A 242 -1.09 10.72 -10.69
C LEU A 242 -0.85 9.74 -9.54
N SER A 243 -1.76 9.70 -8.56
CA SER A 243 -1.61 8.90 -7.35
C SER A 243 -2.65 7.78 -7.28
N PRO A 244 -2.25 6.51 -7.09
CA PRO A 244 -3.21 5.45 -6.80
C PRO A 244 -3.99 5.70 -5.49
N ILE A 245 -3.42 6.45 -4.54
CA ILE A 245 -4.13 6.86 -3.32
C ILE A 245 -5.19 7.93 -3.66
N GLY A 246 -4.87 8.85 -4.57
CA GLY A 246 -5.84 9.83 -5.08
C GLY A 246 -6.99 9.17 -5.82
N TRP A 247 -6.73 8.16 -6.66
CA TRP A 247 -7.79 7.40 -7.32
C TRP A 247 -8.75 6.74 -6.32
N ALA A 248 -8.24 6.22 -5.21
CA ALA A 248 -9.09 5.63 -4.17
C ALA A 248 -10.11 6.63 -3.59
N GLN A 249 -9.71 7.89 -3.46
CA GLN A 249 -10.59 8.99 -3.04
C GLN A 249 -11.55 9.43 -4.14
N GLN A 250 -11.11 9.43 -5.40
CA GLN A 250 -11.98 9.80 -6.52
C GLN A 250 -13.14 8.83 -6.77
N ILE A 251 -13.08 7.61 -6.22
CA ILE A 251 -14.24 6.69 -6.21
C ILE A 251 -15.43 7.33 -5.49
N ARG A 252 -15.20 8.25 -4.54
CA ARG A 252 -16.23 9.01 -3.81
C ARG A 252 -17.34 8.11 -3.24
N PRO A 253 -16.99 7.20 -2.29
CA PRO A 253 -17.98 6.33 -1.68
C PRO A 253 -19.12 7.13 -1.04
N PHE A 254 -20.36 6.68 -1.24
CA PHE A 254 -21.60 7.32 -0.75
C PHE A 254 -21.97 8.65 -1.42
N ASP A 255 -21.40 8.91 -2.59
CA ASP A 255 -21.75 10.03 -3.45
C ASP A 255 -21.88 9.53 -4.91
N ASP A 256 -20.85 9.70 -5.74
CA ASP A 256 -20.88 9.22 -7.14
C ASP A 256 -20.66 7.71 -7.25
N ASP A 257 -20.00 7.09 -6.28
CA ASP A 257 -19.53 5.70 -6.33
C ASP A 257 -18.87 5.38 -7.70
N ALA A 258 -17.87 6.17 -8.12
CA ALA A 258 -17.27 6.12 -9.45
C ALA A 258 -16.47 4.82 -9.71
N TRP A 259 -17.18 3.72 -9.94
CA TRP A 259 -16.65 2.36 -10.09
C TRP A 259 -15.60 2.21 -11.18
N TRP A 260 -15.65 3.02 -12.23
CA TRP A 260 -14.68 2.98 -13.32
C TRP A 260 -13.25 3.28 -12.84
N ILE A 261 -13.08 4.00 -11.74
CA ILE A 261 -11.77 4.35 -11.17
C ILE A 261 -11.07 3.12 -10.57
N LEU A 262 -11.82 2.10 -10.15
CA LEU A 262 -11.24 0.81 -9.79
C LEU A 262 -10.48 0.17 -10.95
N LEU A 263 -10.86 0.45 -12.20
CA LEU A 263 -10.10 -0.02 -13.37
C LEU A 263 -8.70 0.61 -13.42
N LEU A 264 -8.52 1.84 -12.94
CA LEU A 264 -7.19 2.46 -12.84
C LEU A 264 -6.33 1.74 -11.79
N LEU A 265 -6.89 1.46 -10.61
CA LEU A 265 -6.21 0.72 -9.54
C LEU A 265 -5.82 -0.69 -9.99
N ILE A 266 -6.76 -1.42 -10.59
CA ILE A 266 -6.53 -2.78 -11.10
C ILE A 266 -5.53 -2.75 -12.26
N GLY A 267 -5.68 -1.82 -13.21
CA GLY A 267 -4.77 -1.66 -14.35
C GLY A 267 -3.34 -1.37 -13.90
N PHE A 268 -3.18 -0.47 -12.93
CA PHE A 268 -1.89 -0.17 -12.31
C PHE A 268 -1.26 -1.39 -11.63
N ALA A 269 -2.05 -2.15 -10.87
CA ALA A 269 -1.59 -3.39 -10.25
C ALA A 269 -1.13 -4.41 -11.30
N VAL A 270 -1.93 -4.61 -12.37
CA VAL A 270 -1.62 -5.53 -13.46
C VAL A 270 -0.34 -5.14 -14.18
N VAL A 271 -0.16 -3.85 -14.51
CA VAL A 271 1.08 -3.33 -15.12
C VAL A 271 2.29 -3.64 -14.24
N HIS A 272 2.22 -3.35 -12.94
CA HIS A 272 3.34 -3.62 -12.03
C HIS A 272 3.62 -5.12 -11.87
N VAL A 273 2.59 -5.96 -11.80
CA VAL A 273 2.74 -7.42 -11.76
C VAL A 273 3.39 -7.95 -13.04
N MET A 274 3.00 -7.43 -14.21
CA MET A 274 3.64 -7.78 -15.48
C MET A 274 5.11 -7.37 -15.49
N VAL A 275 5.42 -6.14 -15.06
CA VAL A 275 6.82 -5.68 -14.91
C VAL A 275 7.59 -6.62 -13.98
N ALA A 276 7.05 -6.98 -12.81
CA ALA A 276 7.69 -7.92 -11.90
C ALA A 276 7.94 -9.30 -12.54
N PHE A 277 7.02 -9.80 -13.36
CA PHE A 277 7.20 -11.06 -14.10
C PHE A 277 8.17 -10.98 -15.27
N VAL A 278 8.42 -9.80 -15.83
CA VAL A 278 9.50 -9.58 -16.80
C VAL A 278 10.83 -9.53 -16.05
N LEU A 279 10.91 -8.82 -14.93
CA LEU A 279 12.13 -8.73 -14.13
C LEU A 279 12.58 -10.10 -13.60
N ILE A 280 11.66 -10.96 -13.15
CA ILE A 280 12.01 -12.31 -12.67
C ILE A 280 12.56 -13.23 -13.79
N SER A 281 12.19 -13.00 -15.05
CA SER A 281 12.74 -13.78 -16.18
C SER A 281 14.17 -13.41 -16.52
N HIS A 282 14.58 -12.17 -16.26
CA HIS A 282 15.94 -11.68 -16.54
C HIS A 282 16.90 -11.83 -15.35
N ARG A 283 16.41 -12.28 -14.19
CA ARG A 283 17.21 -12.41 -12.96
C ARG A 283 17.67 -13.85 -12.73
N ASP A 284 18.95 -14.02 -12.41
CA ASP A 284 19.47 -15.26 -11.81
C ASP A 284 19.09 -15.32 -10.32
N GLN A 285 18.85 -16.54 -9.79
CA GLN A 285 18.45 -16.70 -8.39
C GLN A 285 19.56 -16.18 -7.45
N GLY A 286 19.20 -15.30 -6.51
CA GLY A 286 20.11 -14.76 -5.49
C GLY A 286 20.75 -13.41 -5.81
N ALA A 287 20.80 -12.97 -7.08
CA ALA A 287 21.39 -11.67 -7.44
C ALA A 287 20.30 -10.61 -7.63
N GLY A 288 20.21 -9.60 -6.75
CA GLY A 288 19.41 -8.39 -7.05
C GLY A 288 19.80 -7.82 -8.42
N LEU A 289 18.85 -7.26 -9.19
CA LEU A 289 19.17 -6.66 -10.49
C LEU A 289 20.20 -5.51 -10.34
N VAL A 290 20.17 -4.86 -9.18
CA VAL A 290 21.25 -3.98 -8.74
C VAL A 290 22.22 -4.79 -7.88
N GLN A 291 23.39 -5.09 -8.43
CA GLN A 291 24.45 -5.74 -7.66
C GLN A 291 24.94 -4.81 -6.53
N PRO A 292 25.26 -5.34 -5.34
CA PRO A 292 25.92 -4.57 -4.30
C PRO A 292 27.21 -3.97 -4.87
N ARG A 293 27.34 -2.64 -4.84
CA ARG A 293 28.59 -1.98 -5.26
C ARG A 293 29.75 -2.50 -4.39
N PRO A 294 30.91 -2.80 -4.99
CA PRO A 294 32.11 -3.09 -4.21
C PRO A 294 32.33 -1.97 -3.18
N GLY A 295 32.48 -2.35 -1.91
CA GLY A 295 32.83 -1.40 -0.87
C GLY A 295 34.22 -0.79 -1.13
N PRO A 296 34.57 0.30 -0.44
CA PRO A 296 35.90 0.88 -0.53
C PRO A 296 36.98 -0.19 -0.22
N PRO A 297 38.14 -0.15 -0.90
CA PRO A 297 39.21 -1.14 -0.74
C PRO A 297 39.79 -1.16 0.68
N THR A 298 39.62 -0.08 1.44
CA THR A 298 40.00 0.03 2.85
C THR A 298 38.78 0.30 3.72
N ALA A 299 38.61 -0.48 4.77
CA ALA A 299 37.58 -0.22 5.78
C ALA A 299 37.92 1.07 6.54
N ALA A 300 36.91 1.92 6.76
CA ALA A 300 37.11 3.12 7.57
C ALA A 300 37.51 2.73 9.00
N SER A 301 38.37 3.53 9.64
CA SER A 301 38.96 3.23 10.96
C SER A 301 37.93 3.04 12.09
N TRP A 302 36.70 3.53 11.92
CA TRP A 302 35.61 3.40 12.88
C TRP A 302 34.78 2.11 12.73
N LEU A 303 34.83 1.41 11.59
CA LEU A 303 34.06 0.17 11.34
C LEU A 303 34.34 -0.99 12.31
N PRO A 304 35.57 -1.17 12.84
CA PRO A 304 35.85 -2.23 13.81
C PRO A 304 35.14 -2.05 15.16
N SER A 305 34.60 -0.86 15.43
CA SER A 305 33.85 -0.60 16.67
C SER A 305 32.37 -0.99 16.55
N ALA A 306 31.76 -1.41 17.66
CA ALA A 306 30.32 -1.68 17.72
C ALA A 306 29.50 -0.46 17.30
N TRP A 307 29.94 0.74 17.69
CA TRP A 307 29.31 2.00 17.29
C TRP A 307 29.43 2.28 15.80
N GLY A 308 30.58 1.99 15.21
CA GLY A 308 30.78 2.13 13.78
C GLY A 308 29.87 1.21 12.98
N LEU A 309 29.81 -0.07 13.35
CA LEU A 309 28.91 -1.01 12.70
C LEU A 309 27.44 -0.57 12.86
N ALA A 310 27.03 -0.16 14.07
CA ALA A 310 25.69 0.36 14.33
C ALA A 310 25.36 1.58 13.47
N TRP A 311 26.28 2.55 13.38
CA TRP A 311 26.12 3.74 12.53
C TRP A 311 25.98 3.36 11.05
N ARG A 312 26.82 2.47 10.53
CA ARG A 312 26.73 2.02 9.13
C ARG A 312 25.38 1.36 8.82
N MET A 313 24.84 0.59 9.77
CA MET A 313 23.54 -0.09 9.62
C MET A 313 22.35 0.87 9.76
N GLN A 314 22.44 1.86 10.64
CA GLN A 314 21.33 2.74 11.00
C GLN A 314 21.31 4.06 10.22
N ARG A 315 22.44 4.54 9.68
CA ARG A 315 22.56 5.89 9.09
C ARG A 315 21.51 6.20 8.02
N MET A 316 21.18 5.24 7.17
CA MET A 316 20.17 5.45 6.11
C MET A 316 18.77 5.51 6.71
N THR A 317 18.46 4.62 7.66
CA THR A 317 17.21 4.65 8.42
C THR A 317 17.07 5.99 9.14
N MET A 318 18.13 6.44 9.83
CA MET A 318 18.15 7.69 10.57
C MET A 318 18.01 8.91 9.64
N PHE A 319 18.68 8.91 8.50
CA PHE A 319 18.54 9.96 7.48
C PHE A 319 17.09 10.05 6.99
N TRP A 320 16.47 8.93 6.61
CA TRP A 320 15.08 8.93 6.15
C TRP A 320 14.09 9.31 7.24
N TRP A 321 14.36 8.94 8.49
CA TRP A 321 13.56 9.39 9.64
C TRP A 321 13.68 10.90 9.86
N ILE A 322 14.89 11.45 9.86
CA ILE A 322 15.11 12.90 9.99
C ILE A 322 14.42 13.62 8.83
N PHE A 323 14.59 13.14 7.60
CA PHE A 323 13.93 13.70 6.42
C PHE A 323 12.41 13.69 6.54
N ALA A 324 11.82 12.57 6.96
CA ALA A 324 10.38 12.46 7.18
C ALA A 324 9.89 13.40 8.29
N VAL A 325 10.60 13.50 9.41
CA VAL A 325 10.28 14.40 10.53
C VAL A 325 10.40 15.86 10.11
N VAL A 326 11.40 16.22 9.30
CA VAL A 326 11.55 17.58 8.77
C VAL A 326 10.39 17.93 7.84
N ILE A 327 10.02 17.04 6.91
CA ILE A 327 8.85 17.24 6.04
C ILE A 327 7.57 17.40 6.87
N LEU A 328 7.37 16.51 7.85
CA LEU A 328 6.22 16.56 8.76
C LEU A 328 6.21 17.89 9.53
N GLY A 329 7.36 18.32 10.04
CA GLY A 329 7.52 19.59 10.74
C GLY A 329 7.22 20.79 9.85
N PHE A 330 7.62 20.79 8.57
CA PHE A 330 7.24 21.83 7.62
C PHE A 330 5.73 21.83 7.34
N ALA A 331 5.13 20.66 7.16
CA ALA A 331 3.69 20.53 6.92
C ALA A 331 2.88 21.03 8.12
N TYR A 332 3.18 20.57 9.34
CA TYR A 332 2.52 21.01 10.57
C TYR A 332 2.87 22.45 10.98
N GLY A 333 4.06 22.94 10.63
CA GLY A 333 4.42 24.35 10.82
C GLY A 333 3.55 25.27 9.97
N ALA A 334 3.22 24.86 8.75
CA ALA A 334 2.26 25.58 7.90
C ALA A 334 0.84 25.58 8.50
N VAL A 335 0.43 24.50 9.18
CA VAL A 335 -0.84 24.42 9.93
C VAL A 335 -0.88 25.41 11.09
N GLY A 336 0.24 25.62 11.80
CA GLY A 336 0.31 26.60 12.88
C GLY A 336 -0.06 28.01 12.42
N ASN A 337 0.44 28.43 11.25
CA ASN A 337 0.10 29.73 10.66
C ASN A 337 -1.38 29.85 10.28
N GLU A 338 -2.02 28.74 9.88
CA GLU A 338 -3.44 28.70 9.54
C GLU A 338 -4.33 28.82 10.79
N ILE A 339 -3.94 28.17 11.89
CA ILE A 339 -4.60 28.31 13.20
C ILE A 339 -4.49 29.75 13.71
N ASP A 340 -3.30 30.36 13.62
CA ASP A 340 -3.09 31.76 14.01
C ASP A 340 -3.95 32.71 13.17
N ALA A 341 -4.10 32.45 11.86
CA ALA A 341 -4.97 33.22 10.98
C ALA A 341 -6.47 33.07 11.33
N MET A 342 -6.93 31.86 11.66
CA MET A 342 -8.31 31.64 12.11
C MET A 342 -8.60 32.36 13.43
N VAL A 343 -7.70 32.24 14.42
CA VAL A 343 -7.85 32.90 15.73
C VAL A 343 -7.81 34.43 15.57
N GLY A 344 -6.90 34.96 14.74
CA GLY A 344 -6.79 36.39 14.47
C GLY A 344 -8.01 37.00 13.75
N SER A 345 -8.77 36.21 12.99
CA SER A 345 -10.01 36.65 12.32
C SER A 345 -11.25 36.62 13.22
N SER A 346 -11.13 36.09 14.44
CA SER A 346 -12.22 35.94 15.42
C SER A 346 -12.23 36.99 16.55
N GLN A 347 -11.36 38.01 16.45
CA GLN A 347 -11.37 39.22 17.28
C GLN A 347 -11.75 40.44 16.45
#